data_AF-A0A6G2DY27-F1
#
_entry.id   AF-A0A6G2DY27-F1
#
_cell.length_a   1.000
_cell.length_b   1.000
_cell.length_c   1.000
_cell.angle_alpha   90.00
_cell.angle_beta   90.00
_cell.angle_gamma   90.00
#
_symmetry.space_group_name_H-M   'P 1'
#
loop_
_entity.id
_entity.type
_entity.pdbx_description
1 polymer ?
#
loop_
_entity_poly.entity_id
_entity_poly.type
_entity_poly.pdbx_seq_one_letter_code
_entity_poly.pdbx_strand_id
1 'polypeptide(L)'
;RVHMEEDTGKSLHVGGATGRIHGADYSLLDYNRAGIPLVEIVTKIVPGTGKYAPEVAKAYVAELRDILRGLKVSDVKMEQGSLRC
;
A
#
# COMPACT_ATOMS: atom_id res chain seq x y z
N ARG A 1 -6.51 10.95 10.46
CA ARG A 1 -5.91 10.23 11.60
C ARG A 1 -4.60 9.61 11.12
N VAL A 2 -3.65 9.42 12.03
CA VAL A 2 -2.37 8.75 11.74
C VAL A 2 -2.06 7.82 12.90
N HIS A 3 -1.75 6.55 12.63
CA HIS A 3 -1.32 5.60 13.65
C HIS A 3 -0.32 4.60 13.07
N MET A 4 0.44 3.96 13.98
CA MET A 4 1.39 2.92 13.63
C MET A 4 0.70 1.57 13.54
N GLU A 5 1.15 0.75 12.59
CA GLU A 5 0.70 -0.62 12.38
C GLU A 5 1.90 -1.52 12.09
N GLU A 6 1.71 -2.83 12.13
CA GLU A 6 2.70 -3.81 11.72
C GLU A 6 2.34 -4.37 10.34
N ASP A 7 3.32 -4.49 9.45
CA ASP A 7 3.12 -5.12 8.16
C ASP A 7 2.90 -6.63 8.29
N THR A 8 2.13 -7.17 7.36
CA THR A 8 1.85 -8.60 7.28
C THR A 8 2.91 -9.34 6.45
N GLY A 9 2.98 -10.65 6.65
CA GLY A 9 3.69 -11.56 5.74
C GLY A 9 3.02 -11.65 4.36
N LYS A 10 3.74 -12.19 3.38
CA LYS A 10 3.26 -12.38 2.02
C LYS A 10 2.73 -13.81 1.84
N SER A 11 1.52 -13.93 1.27
CA SER A 11 0.97 -15.20 0.81
C SER A 11 1.17 -15.34 -0.70
N LEU A 12 1.71 -16.48 -1.15
CA LEU A 12 1.84 -16.85 -2.55
C LEU A 12 1.05 -18.14 -2.80
N HIS A 13 0.01 -18.06 -3.63
CA HIS A 13 -0.81 -19.21 -4.00
C HIS A 13 -0.20 -19.92 -5.22
N VAL A 14 0.01 -21.24 -5.12
CA VAL A 14 0.76 -22.02 -6.11
C VAL A 14 -0.07 -23.19 -6.63
N GLY A 15 0.11 -23.50 -7.91
CA GLY A 15 -0.59 -24.58 -8.59
C GLY A 15 -1.94 -24.16 -9.15
N GLY A 16 -2.75 -25.15 -9.52
CA GLY A 16 -4.04 -24.94 -10.17
C GLY A 16 -3.95 -24.64 -11.67
N ALA A 17 -5.01 -24.98 -12.40
CA ALA A 17 -5.09 -24.81 -13.86
C ALA A 17 -5.06 -23.34 -14.33
N THR A 18 -5.35 -22.39 -13.43
CA THR A 18 -5.49 -20.96 -13.77
C THR A 18 -4.37 -20.08 -13.24
N GLY A 19 -3.50 -20.59 -12.35
CA GLY A 19 -2.47 -19.80 -11.65
C GLY A 19 -3.03 -18.64 -10.81
N ARG A 20 -4.33 -18.65 -10.49
CA ARG A 20 -4.99 -17.66 -9.63
C ARG A 20 -5.17 -18.24 -8.22
N ILE A 21 -5.51 -17.36 -7.27
CA ILE A 21 -5.86 -17.75 -5.90
C ILE A 21 -6.95 -18.83 -5.90
N HIS A 22 -7.96 -18.68 -6.77
CA HIS A 22 -9.02 -19.67 -6.93
C HIS A 22 -8.52 -20.89 -7.72
N GLY A 23 -8.48 -22.04 -7.03
CA GLY A 23 -8.03 -23.30 -7.59
C GLY A 23 -6.55 -23.59 -7.37
N ALA A 24 -5.84 -22.79 -6.57
CA ALA A 24 -4.49 -23.11 -6.13
C ALA A 24 -4.48 -24.39 -5.28
N ASP A 25 -3.45 -25.22 -5.47
CA ASP A 25 -3.31 -26.49 -4.75
C ASP A 25 -2.84 -26.26 -3.29
N TYR A 26 -2.01 -25.24 -3.09
CA TYR A 26 -1.49 -24.84 -1.78
C TYR A 26 -1.05 -23.37 -1.76
N SER A 27 -0.65 -22.89 -0.57
CA SER A 27 -0.11 -21.54 -0.38
C SER A 27 1.21 -21.58 0.36
N LEU A 28 2.16 -20.75 -0.08
CA LEU A 28 3.42 -20.49 0.59
C LEU A 28 3.33 -19.17 1.36
N LEU A 29 3.78 -19.18 2.61
CA LEU A 29 3.78 -18.01 3.48
C LEU A 29 5.22 -17.55 3.72
N ASP A 30 5.50 -16.30 3.38
CA ASP A 30 6.78 -15.63 3.60
C ASP A 30 6.61 -14.54 4.68
N TYR A 31 7.26 -14.71 5.82
CA TYR A 31 7.19 -13.81 6.96
C TYR A 31 8.32 -12.77 7.01
N ASN A 32 9.19 -12.68 5.99
CA ASN A 32 10.30 -11.71 5.97
C ASN A 32 9.86 -10.25 6.18
N ARG A 33 8.61 -9.92 5.83
CA ARG A 33 8.02 -8.58 6.00
C ARG A 33 7.18 -8.42 7.27
N ALA A 34 6.88 -9.51 7.98
CA ALA A 34 6.01 -9.46 9.14
C ALA A 34 6.65 -8.62 10.26
N GLY A 35 5.87 -7.70 10.86
CA GLY A 35 6.35 -6.85 11.95
C GLY A 35 7.15 -5.60 11.51
N ILE A 36 7.33 -5.38 10.20
CA ILE A 36 7.90 -4.11 9.72
C ILE A 36 6.95 -2.96 10.09
N PRO A 37 7.45 -1.85 10.67
CA PRO A 37 6.59 -0.74 11.06
C PRO A 37 5.98 -0.04 9.85
N LEU A 38 4.67 0.17 9.91
CA LEU A 38 3.88 0.95 8.95
C LEU A 38 3.23 2.14 9.64
N VAL A 39 2.85 3.13 8.83
CA VAL A 39 2.03 4.26 9.26
C VAL A 39 0.79 4.29 8.36
N GLU A 40 -0.41 4.15 8.95
CA GLU A 40 -1.68 4.34 8.25
C GLU A 40 -2.10 5.81 8.34
N ILE A 41 -2.28 6.46 7.19
CA ILE A 41 -2.77 7.84 7.09
C ILE A 41 -4.18 7.80 6.50
N VAL A 42 -5.18 8.16 7.29
CA VAL A 42 -6.57 8.30 6.81
C VAL A 42 -6.95 9.76 6.72
N THR A 43 -7.23 10.20 5.49
CA THR A 43 -7.65 11.56 5.18
C THR A 43 -9.13 11.78 5.49
N LYS A 44 -9.50 13.06 5.60
CA LYS A 44 -10.92 13.44 5.51
C LYS A 44 -11.30 13.52 4.04
N ILE A 45 -12.59 13.38 3.76
CA ILE A 45 -13.13 13.64 2.42
C ILE A 45 -12.82 15.09 2.04
N VAL A 46 -12.33 15.28 0.81
CA VAL A 46 -12.21 16.61 0.21
C VAL A 46 -13.50 16.88 -0.57
N PRO A 47 -14.42 17.73 -0.09
CA PRO A 47 -15.67 18.00 -0.77
C PRO A 47 -15.44 18.85 -2.03
N GLY A 48 -16.42 18.87 -2.94
CA GLY A 48 -16.40 19.78 -4.10
C GLY A 48 -15.41 19.42 -5.21
N THR A 49 -14.81 18.22 -5.19
CA THR A 49 -13.88 17.77 -6.22
C THR A 49 -14.59 17.40 -7.53
N GLY A 50 -15.81 16.85 -7.46
CA GLY A 50 -16.62 16.49 -8.62
C GLY A 50 -15.85 15.63 -9.62
N LYS A 51 -15.85 16.05 -10.89
CA LYS A 51 -15.12 15.35 -11.96
C LYS A 51 -13.58 15.36 -11.79
N TYR A 52 -13.04 16.25 -10.95
CA TYR A 52 -11.60 16.40 -10.71
C TYR A 52 -11.09 15.55 -9.54
N ALA A 53 -11.92 14.70 -8.95
CA ALA A 53 -11.52 13.84 -7.83
C ALA A 53 -10.27 12.99 -8.13
N PRO A 54 -10.09 12.39 -9.33
CA PRO A 54 -8.88 11.62 -9.64
C PRO A 54 -7.61 12.47 -9.65
N GLU A 55 -7.66 13.69 -10.20
CA GLU A 55 -6.52 14.60 -10.29
C GLU A 55 -6.13 15.12 -8.91
N VAL A 56 -7.12 15.45 -8.08
CA VAL A 56 -6.89 15.84 -6.68
C VAL A 56 -6.27 14.70 -5.88
N ALA A 57 -6.75 13.47 -6.05
CA ALA A 57 -6.16 12.30 -5.38
C ALA A 57 -4.70 12.07 -5.80
N LYS A 58 -4.42 12.17 -7.10
CA LYS A 58 -3.04 12.05 -7.63
C LYS A 58 -2.12 13.13 -7.06
N ALA A 59 -2.59 14.39 -7.02
CA ALA A 59 -1.82 15.50 -6.46
C ALA A 59 -1.55 15.30 -4.96
N TYR A 60 -2.55 14.85 -4.21
CA TYR A 60 -2.40 14.56 -2.77
C TYR A 60 -1.33 13.50 -2.50
N VAL A 61 -1.38 12.36 -3.21
CA VAL A 61 -0.42 11.28 -3.02
C VAL A 61 0.99 11.68 -3.48
N ALA A 62 1.11 12.47 -4.55
CA ALA A 62 2.39 12.98 -5.01
C ALA A 62 3.05 13.90 -3.98
N GLU A 63 2.29 14.84 -3.42
CA GLU A 63 2.78 15.75 -2.38
C GLU A 63 3.18 15.00 -1.11
N LEU A 64 2.34 14.06 -0.65
CA LEU A 64 2.66 13.23 0.50
C LEU A 64 3.95 12.42 0.29
N ARG A 65 4.14 11.85 -0.91
CA ARG A 65 5.36 11.13 -1.27
C ARG A 65 6.60 12.03 -1.17
N ASP A 66 6.52 13.25 -1.68
CA ASP A 66 7.65 14.17 -1.70
C ASP A 66 8.00 14.68 -0.29
N ILE A 67 7.00 14.92 0.57
CA ILE A 67 7.20 15.21 1.99
C ILE A 67 7.92 14.07 2.70
N LEU A 68 7.44 12.83 2.55
CA LEU A 68 8.03 11.66 3.23
C LEU A 68 9.46 11.38 2.78
N ARG A 69 9.77 11.59 1.48
CA ARG A 69 11.15 11.53 0.97
C ARG A 69 12.02 12.63 1.54
N GLY A 70 11.50 13.86 1.61
CA GLY A 70 12.21 14.99 2.19
C GLY A 70 12.60 14.74 3.65
N LEU A 71 11.72 14.10 4.41
CA LEU A 71 11.95 13.71 5.81
C LEU A 71 12.83 12.45 5.97
N LYS A 72 13.09 11.70 4.89
CA LYS A 72 13.88 10.46 4.88
C LYS A 72 13.33 9.36 5.82
N VAL A 73 12.02 9.28 5.94
CA VAL A 73 11.34 8.29 6.80
C VAL A 73 10.82 7.07 6.05
N SER A 74 10.80 7.11 4.71
CA SER A 74 10.41 5.99 3.85
C SER A 74 10.93 6.18 2.42
N ASP A 75 11.20 5.08 1.72
CA ASP A 75 11.57 5.07 0.30
C ASP A 75 10.37 5.40 -0.63
N VAL A 76 9.14 5.21 -0.14
CA VAL A 76 7.85 5.54 -0.79
C VAL A 76 7.73 5.12 -2.27
N LYS A 77 8.33 3.99 -2.59
CA LYS A 77 8.23 3.25 -3.86
C LYS A 77 6.95 2.42 -3.88
N MET A 78 6.02 2.80 -4.74
CA MET A 78 4.75 2.08 -4.93
C MET A 78 4.96 0.71 -5.58
N GLU A 79 5.91 0.61 -6.51
CA GLU A 79 6.26 -0.62 -7.22
C GLU A 79 6.84 -1.71 -6.30
N GLN A 80 7.39 -1.31 -5.15
CA GLN A 80 7.89 -2.21 -4.11
C GLN A 80 6.90 -2.35 -2.93
N GLY A 81 5.76 -1.65 -2.99
CA GLY A 81 4.74 -1.69 -1.95
C GLY A 81 5.12 -0.95 -0.65
N SER A 82 6.08 -0.02 -0.68
CA SER A 82 6.41 0.83 0.47
C SER A 82 5.50 2.06 0.61
N LEU A 83 4.67 2.32 -0.40
CA LEU A 83 3.51 3.23 -0.37
C LEU A 83 2.32 2.52 -1.04
N ARG A 84 1.13 2.60 -0.43
CA ARG A 84 -0.11 1.91 -0.84
C ARG A 84 -1.28 2.89 -0.64
N CYS A 85 -2.18 3.04 -1.63
CA CYS A 85 -3.37 3.90 -1.55
C CYS A 85 -4.44 3.49 -2.55
#